data_AF-A0A4Y9SV38-F1
#
_entry.id   AF-A0A4Y9SV38-F1
#
_cell.length_a   1.000
_cell.length_b   1.000
_cell.length_c   1.000
_cell.angle_alpha   90.00
_cell.angle_beta   90.00
_cell.angle_gamma   90.00
#
_symmetry.space_group_name_H-M   'P 1'
#
loop_
_entity.id
_entity.type
_entity.pdbx_description
1 polymer ?
#
loop_
_entity_poly.entity_id
_entity_poly.type
_entity_poly.pdbx_seq_one_letter_code
_entity_poly.pdbx_strand_id
1 'polypeptide(L)'
;MDWKSATVNEGATKIPDRWLHLYYYEALNILFRFENALRIFVYVILKKELQGKWDSAAISEGATIRTETKKRIAQAREHGYLGYEVSSPMLYLNSGELTQIITSEAYWKYFGPYFKASKSIILTKLQEIGTVRNSLAHFRPLKEDDIDLIKQNSKHVLLQIEDCLTQLTSLSQVVPSNSDEGWYKELKSIGNEHLSTSLFFSRDQNWIRVELGYKVPVLKRTQYGEEYFSYSVGNIRTSQILATCKAIRENCVYVCEAPTHGTLDEQNNIVTKKRISLIFPRATLTAALNEIANEIRDASLKIDNETELVSQDSLARGDLVEVKSATAMYKRAQNGQGYWSVQLQQLQTTLTDVDEVEFWGERTQYAHDFVSATAHYPWMPSSVSNPSWGF
;
A
#
# COMPACT_ATOMS: atom_id res chain seq x y z
N MET A 1 -0.86 42.17 2.81
CA MET A 1 -1.45 40.97 3.45
C MET A 1 -0.29 40.05 3.70
N ASP A 2 0.11 39.89 4.97
CA ASP A 2 1.29 39.08 5.32
C ASP A 2 0.81 37.72 5.83
N TRP A 3 1.11 36.67 5.06
CA TRP A 3 0.72 35.29 5.37
C TRP A 3 1.79 34.68 6.27
N LYS A 4 1.59 34.78 7.59
CA LYS A 4 2.50 34.18 8.56
C LYS A 4 2.56 32.67 8.39
N SER A 5 3.76 32.10 8.49
CA SER A 5 3.99 30.65 8.53
C SER A 5 4.14 30.16 9.97
N ALA A 6 3.86 28.88 10.20
CA ALA A 6 4.24 28.22 11.45
C ALA A 6 5.77 28.15 11.58
N THR A 7 6.28 28.27 12.80
CA THR A 7 7.71 28.13 13.09
C THR A 7 7.97 26.81 13.80
N VAL A 8 8.96 26.04 13.32
CA VAL A 8 9.37 24.76 13.89
C VAL A 8 10.72 24.93 14.57
N ASN A 9 10.75 24.79 15.91
CA ASN A 9 11.97 24.86 16.71
C ASN A 9 12.05 23.61 17.58
N GLU A 10 13.12 22.82 17.47
CA GLU A 10 13.49 21.74 18.41
C GLU A 10 12.31 20.88 18.91
N GLY A 11 11.47 20.38 17.98
CA GLY A 11 10.34 19.51 18.30
C GLY A 11 9.03 20.23 18.70
N ALA A 12 9.02 21.56 18.78
CA ALA A 12 7.82 22.37 18.99
C ALA A 12 7.42 23.14 17.72
N THR A 13 6.15 23.05 17.35
CA THR A 13 5.55 23.86 16.28
C THR A 13 4.74 24.98 16.92
N LYS A 14 5.11 26.24 16.66
CA LYS A 14 4.34 27.42 17.06
C LYS A 14 3.49 27.88 15.88
N ILE A 15 2.17 27.79 16.04
CA ILE A 15 1.20 28.36 15.10
C ILE A 15 0.97 29.86 15.39
N PRO A 16 0.74 30.70 14.38
CA PRO A 16 0.39 32.11 14.59
C PRO A 16 -0.95 32.30 15.31
N ASP A 17 -1.04 33.25 16.24
CA ASP A 17 -2.26 33.53 17.05
C ASP A 17 -3.50 33.90 16.23
N ARG A 18 -3.33 34.32 14.97
CA ARG A 18 -4.43 34.73 14.06
C ARG A 18 -4.94 33.59 13.18
N TRP A 19 -4.38 32.39 13.32
CA TRP A 19 -4.86 31.22 12.60
C TRP A 19 -6.12 30.64 13.26
N LEU A 20 -6.72 29.63 12.64
CA LEU A 20 -7.84 28.89 13.22
C LEU A 20 -7.48 28.30 14.58
N HIS A 21 -8.49 28.03 15.41
CA HIS A 21 -8.30 27.33 16.68
C HIS A 21 -7.74 25.92 16.48
N LEU A 22 -7.00 25.41 17.48
CA LEU A 22 -6.36 24.09 17.43
C LEU A 22 -7.33 22.95 17.11
N TYR A 23 -8.58 23.04 17.60
CA TYR A 23 -9.59 22.02 17.36
C TYR A 23 -9.96 21.85 15.87
N TYR A 24 -9.76 22.86 15.01
CA TYR A 24 -9.96 22.70 13.56
C TYR A 24 -8.91 21.77 12.94
N TYR A 25 -7.65 21.87 13.38
CA TYR A 25 -6.57 20.99 12.89
C TYR A 25 -6.79 19.56 13.37
N GLU A 26 -7.27 19.39 14.60
CA GLU A 26 -7.64 18.10 15.15
C GLU A 26 -8.81 17.48 14.37
N ALA A 27 -9.87 18.25 14.09
CA ALA A 27 -10.98 17.80 13.25
C ALA A 27 -10.49 17.32 11.88
N LEU A 28 -9.65 18.11 11.22
CA LEU A 28 -9.10 17.78 9.91
C LEU A 28 -8.30 16.49 9.95
N ASN A 29 -7.41 16.32 10.93
CA ASN A 29 -6.59 15.11 11.07
C ASN A 29 -7.46 13.87 11.33
N ILE A 30 -8.44 13.94 12.23
CA ILE A 30 -9.35 12.82 12.53
C ILE A 30 -10.17 12.46 11.29
N LEU A 31 -10.82 13.43 10.66
CA LEU A 31 -11.68 13.21 9.50
C LEU A 31 -10.88 12.67 8.30
N PHE A 32 -9.68 13.20 8.08
CA PHE A 32 -8.79 12.72 7.03
C PHE A 32 -8.42 11.24 7.22
N ARG A 33 -8.01 10.86 8.44
CA ARG A 33 -7.65 9.48 8.77
C ARG A 33 -8.84 8.55 8.71
N PHE A 34 -9.98 8.99 9.23
CA PHE A 34 -11.24 8.28 9.19
C PHE A 34 -11.68 7.97 7.75
N GLU A 35 -11.73 8.99 6.88
CA GLU A 35 -12.19 8.84 5.50
C GLU A 35 -11.25 7.92 4.69
N ASN A 36 -9.94 8.05 4.85
CA ASN A 36 -8.98 7.20 4.14
C ASN A 36 -8.93 5.76 4.67
N ALA A 37 -9.12 5.55 5.98
CA ALA A 37 -9.29 4.21 6.53
C ALA A 37 -10.56 3.54 5.99
N LEU A 38 -11.67 4.27 5.90
CA LEU A 38 -12.89 3.77 5.29
C LEU A 38 -12.71 3.44 3.81
N ARG A 39 -11.96 4.24 3.03
CA ARG A 39 -11.63 3.91 1.63
C ARG A 39 -10.93 2.56 1.52
N ILE A 40 -9.87 2.35 2.31
CA ILE A 40 -9.15 1.07 2.30
C ILE A 40 -10.11 -0.05 2.69
N PHE A 41 -10.85 0.11 3.79
CA PHE A 41 -11.77 -0.91 4.26
C PHE A 41 -12.83 -1.28 3.22
N VAL A 42 -13.49 -0.30 2.62
CA VAL A 42 -14.49 -0.53 1.55
C VAL A 42 -13.87 -1.28 0.38
N TYR A 43 -12.70 -0.86 -0.07
CA TYR A 43 -11.98 -1.55 -1.14
C TYR A 43 -11.68 -3.01 -0.77
N VAL A 44 -11.10 -3.25 0.41
CA VAL A 44 -10.73 -4.60 0.87
C VAL A 44 -11.93 -5.53 0.90
N ILE A 45 -13.06 -5.10 1.47
CA ILE A 45 -14.25 -5.92 1.58
C ILE A 45 -14.87 -6.18 0.20
N LEU A 46 -15.01 -5.15 -0.64
CA LEU A 46 -15.55 -5.35 -1.98
C LEU A 46 -14.64 -6.23 -2.84
N LYS A 47 -13.31 -6.04 -2.76
CA LYS A 47 -12.34 -6.85 -3.49
C LYS A 47 -12.34 -8.30 -3.02
N LYS A 48 -12.47 -8.54 -1.71
CA LYS A 48 -12.61 -9.89 -1.15
C LYS A 48 -13.88 -10.59 -1.65
N GLU A 49 -15.03 -9.91 -1.60
CA GLU A 49 -16.33 -10.55 -1.84
C GLU A 49 -16.77 -10.53 -3.31
N LEU A 50 -16.28 -9.57 -4.11
CA LEU A 50 -16.64 -9.38 -5.53
C LEU A 50 -15.45 -9.55 -6.49
N GLN A 51 -14.22 -9.76 -5.98
CA GLN A 51 -13.01 -9.99 -6.77
C GLN A 51 -12.82 -8.90 -7.85
N GLY A 52 -12.50 -9.27 -9.09
CA GLY A 52 -12.35 -8.33 -10.22
C GLY A 52 -13.59 -7.49 -10.57
N LYS A 53 -14.75 -7.72 -9.94
CA LYS A 53 -15.99 -6.94 -10.16
C LYS A 53 -16.26 -5.91 -9.05
N TRP A 54 -15.34 -5.72 -8.12
CA TRP A 54 -15.52 -4.82 -6.97
C TRP A 54 -15.89 -3.38 -7.37
N ASP A 55 -15.32 -2.88 -8.46
CA ASP A 55 -15.56 -1.53 -8.99
C ASP A 55 -16.91 -1.39 -9.71
N SER A 56 -17.60 -2.50 -9.94
CA SER A 56 -18.97 -2.52 -10.46
C SER A 56 -20.00 -2.40 -9.34
N ALA A 57 -19.57 -2.26 -8.08
CA ALA A 57 -20.46 -2.00 -6.97
C ALA A 57 -21.23 -0.68 -7.16
N ALA A 58 -22.53 -0.72 -6.91
CA ALA A 58 -23.42 0.42 -7.05
C ALA A 58 -23.22 1.41 -5.90
N ILE A 59 -23.16 2.70 -6.23
CA ILE A 59 -23.14 3.81 -5.26
C ILE A 59 -24.56 4.39 -5.15
N SER A 60 -25.25 4.53 -6.28
CA SER A 60 -26.62 5.04 -6.38
C SER A 60 -27.34 4.38 -7.58
N GLU A 61 -28.62 4.70 -7.78
CA GLU A 61 -29.37 4.21 -8.94
C GLU A 61 -28.70 4.64 -10.24
N GLY A 62 -28.17 3.67 -10.98
CA GLY A 62 -27.53 3.87 -12.29
C GLY A 62 -26.05 4.27 -12.25
N ALA A 63 -25.41 4.36 -11.08
CA ALA A 63 -23.98 4.69 -10.97
C ALA A 63 -23.20 3.64 -10.16
N THR A 64 -22.06 3.21 -10.70
CA THR A 64 -21.10 2.34 -10.03
C THR A 64 -19.83 3.10 -9.66
N ILE A 65 -18.99 2.51 -8.80
CA ILE A 65 -17.66 3.04 -8.49
C ILE A 65 -16.90 3.33 -9.78
N ARG A 66 -16.83 2.38 -10.71
CA ARG A 66 -16.15 2.53 -12.00
C ARG A 66 -16.66 3.72 -12.80
N THR A 67 -17.98 3.86 -12.99
CA THR A 67 -18.53 4.91 -13.85
C THR A 67 -18.30 6.29 -13.27
N GLU A 68 -18.53 6.46 -11.96
CA GLU A 68 -18.45 7.77 -11.30
C GLU A 68 -17.00 8.24 -11.15
N THR A 69 -16.12 7.34 -10.73
CA THR A 69 -14.69 7.67 -10.54
C THR A 69 -13.97 7.88 -11.86
N LYS A 70 -14.29 7.14 -12.93
CA LYS A 70 -13.71 7.36 -14.27
C LYS A 70 -13.95 8.78 -14.76
N LYS A 71 -15.16 9.32 -14.52
CA LYS A 71 -15.49 10.71 -14.86
C LYS A 71 -14.62 11.70 -14.08
N ARG A 72 -14.46 11.48 -12.77
CA ARG A 72 -13.68 12.37 -11.89
C ARG A 72 -12.17 12.31 -12.16
N ILE A 73 -11.64 11.12 -12.48
CA ILE A 73 -10.25 10.93 -12.91
C ILE A 73 -10.00 11.69 -14.22
N ALA A 74 -10.90 11.57 -15.20
CA ALA A 74 -10.76 12.30 -16.46
C ALA A 74 -10.76 13.82 -16.27
N GLN A 75 -11.66 14.34 -15.41
CA GLN A 75 -11.69 15.76 -15.04
C GLN A 75 -10.42 16.20 -14.31
N ALA A 76 -9.89 15.40 -13.40
CA ALA A 76 -8.65 15.71 -12.69
C ALA A 76 -7.45 15.77 -13.65
N ARG A 77 -7.39 14.88 -14.65
CA ARG A 77 -6.35 14.90 -15.69
C ARG A 77 -6.44 16.14 -16.59
N GLU A 78 -7.64 16.58 -16.94
CA GLU A 78 -7.83 17.83 -17.70
C GLU A 78 -7.27 19.05 -16.95
N HIS A 79 -7.33 19.02 -15.62
CA HIS A 79 -6.77 20.03 -14.73
C HIS A 79 -5.46 19.58 -14.05
N GLY A 80 -4.66 18.74 -14.70
CA GLY A 80 -3.49 18.06 -14.09
C GLY A 80 -2.40 18.96 -13.50
N TYR A 81 -2.46 20.28 -13.69
CA TYR A 81 -1.63 21.27 -13.00
C TYR A 81 -2.12 21.60 -11.57
N LEU A 82 -3.34 21.20 -11.20
CA LEU A 82 -3.98 21.44 -9.91
C LEU A 82 -3.95 20.17 -9.04
N GLY A 83 -2.77 19.79 -8.56
CA GLY A 83 -2.61 18.74 -7.56
C GLY A 83 -1.86 17.51 -8.08
N TYR A 84 -2.00 16.40 -7.36
CA TYR A 84 -1.36 15.14 -7.73
C TYR A 84 -2.21 14.37 -8.73
N GLU A 85 -1.57 13.79 -9.74
CA GLU A 85 -2.22 12.79 -10.59
C GLU A 85 -2.35 11.47 -9.83
N VAL A 86 -3.58 11.00 -9.68
CA VAL A 86 -3.91 9.77 -8.96
C VAL A 86 -4.81 8.92 -9.85
N SER A 87 -4.43 7.65 -10.06
CA SER A 87 -5.19 6.69 -10.88
C SER A 87 -6.25 5.92 -10.10
N SER A 88 -6.08 5.77 -8.78
CA SER A 88 -6.96 4.93 -7.95
C SER A 88 -8.39 5.48 -7.83
N PRO A 89 -9.42 4.71 -8.22
CA PRO A 89 -10.82 5.08 -8.05
C PRO A 89 -11.20 5.45 -6.61
N MET A 90 -10.60 4.78 -5.62
CA MET A 90 -10.99 4.92 -4.21
C MET A 90 -10.74 6.32 -3.67
N LEU A 91 -9.69 7.00 -4.14
CA LEU A 91 -9.38 8.37 -3.72
C LEU A 91 -10.37 9.41 -4.27
N TYR A 92 -11.17 9.05 -5.27
CA TYR A 92 -12.23 9.90 -5.84
C TYR A 92 -13.60 9.68 -5.21
N LEU A 93 -13.74 8.71 -4.30
CA LEU A 93 -14.98 8.52 -3.53
C LEU A 93 -15.01 9.46 -2.34
N ASN A 94 -16.16 10.06 -2.07
CA ASN A 94 -16.38 10.89 -0.88
C ASN A 94 -16.99 10.10 0.28
N SER A 95 -16.98 10.67 1.48
CA SER A 95 -17.53 10.03 2.70
C SER A 95 -19.01 9.64 2.60
N GLY A 96 -19.81 10.40 1.86
CA GLY A 96 -21.22 10.08 1.60
C GLY A 96 -21.38 8.82 0.75
N GLU A 97 -20.60 8.69 -0.31
CA GLU A 97 -20.59 7.50 -1.19
C GLU A 97 -20.08 6.26 -0.45
N LEU A 98 -19.02 6.40 0.35
CA LEU A 98 -18.54 5.32 1.22
C LEU A 98 -19.63 4.86 2.20
N THR A 99 -20.35 5.82 2.80
CA THR A 99 -21.47 5.53 3.70
C THR A 99 -22.60 4.78 2.98
N GLN A 100 -22.96 5.21 1.76
CA GLN A 100 -23.98 4.56 0.93
C GLN A 100 -23.60 3.13 0.58
N ILE A 101 -22.36 2.90 0.15
CA ILE A 101 -21.85 1.55 -0.16
C ILE A 101 -21.96 0.65 1.07
N ILE A 102 -21.40 1.09 2.20
CA ILE A 102 -21.34 0.32 3.45
C ILE A 102 -22.75 -0.06 3.91
N THR A 103 -23.69 0.88 3.88
CA THR A 103 -25.04 0.72 4.46
C THR A 103 -26.11 0.30 3.46
N SER A 104 -25.75 0.03 2.21
CA SER A 104 -26.66 -0.48 1.19
C SER A 104 -27.22 -1.85 1.56
N GLU A 105 -28.48 -2.13 1.20
CA GLU A 105 -29.05 -3.48 1.38
C GLU A 105 -28.26 -4.56 0.63
N ALA A 106 -27.74 -4.22 -0.54
CA ALA A 106 -26.99 -5.14 -1.40
C ALA A 106 -25.68 -5.62 -0.76
N TYR A 107 -24.97 -4.72 -0.06
CA TYR A 107 -23.62 -4.99 0.46
C TYR A 107 -23.54 -5.08 1.97
N TRP A 108 -24.60 -4.73 2.73
CA TRP A 108 -24.58 -4.81 4.19
C TRP A 108 -24.23 -6.22 4.69
N LYS A 109 -24.63 -7.27 3.99
CA LYS A 109 -24.24 -8.66 4.31
C LYS A 109 -22.72 -8.88 4.37
N TYR A 110 -21.94 -8.10 3.63
CA TYR A 110 -20.48 -8.16 3.60
C TYR A 110 -19.85 -7.27 4.68
N PHE A 111 -20.44 -6.10 4.93
CA PHE A 111 -19.90 -5.09 5.86
C PHE A 111 -20.36 -5.29 7.31
N GLY A 112 -21.59 -5.73 7.52
CA GLY A 112 -22.22 -5.90 8.83
C GLY A 112 -21.41 -6.69 9.86
N PRO A 113 -20.72 -7.79 9.49
CA PRO A 113 -19.85 -8.53 10.41
C PRO A 113 -18.71 -7.71 11.02
N TYR A 114 -18.32 -6.60 10.39
CA TYR A 114 -17.27 -5.70 10.87
C TYR A 114 -17.81 -4.55 11.72
N PHE A 115 -19.07 -4.62 12.16
CA PHE A 115 -19.67 -3.63 13.04
C PHE A 115 -20.33 -4.31 14.25
N LYS A 116 -20.15 -3.72 15.43
CA LYS A 116 -20.76 -4.21 16.68
C LYS A 116 -22.19 -3.69 16.91
N ALA A 117 -22.78 -3.03 15.92
CA ALA A 117 -24.08 -2.39 16.01
C ALA A 117 -24.89 -2.63 14.74
N SER A 118 -26.20 -2.38 14.82
CA SER A 118 -27.09 -2.51 13.68
C SER A 118 -26.75 -1.50 12.58
N LYS A 119 -27.17 -1.81 11.36
CA LYS A 119 -27.01 -0.95 10.19
C LYS A 119 -27.51 0.47 10.41
N SER A 120 -28.67 0.63 11.06
CA SER A 120 -29.25 1.95 11.34
C SER A 120 -28.37 2.77 12.27
N ILE A 121 -27.82 2.16 13.32
CA ILE A 121 -26.91 2.83 14.26
C ILE A 121 -25.62 3.24 13.54
N ILE A 122 -25.04 2.36 12.73
CA ILE A 122 -23.83 2.66 11.97
C ILE A 122 -24.09 3.79 10.96
N LEU A 123 -25.21 3.76 10.24
CA LEU A 123 -25.61 4.82 9.34
C LEU A 123 -25.72 6.17 10.06
N THR A 124 -26.40 6.22 11.21
CA THR A 124 -26.51 7.44 12.01
C THR A 124 -25.14 7.98 12.40
N LYS A 125 -24.22 7.13 12.87
CA LYS A 125 -22.87 7.56 13.25
C LYS A 125 -22.06 8.11 12.08
N LEU A 126 -22.14 7.44 10.92
CA LEU A 126 -21.48 7.90 9.71
C LEU A 126 -22.05 9.24 9.23
N GLN A 127 -23.37 9.43 9.31
CA GLN A 127 -24.03 10.69 8.97
C GLN A 127 -23.66 11.83 9.93
N GLU A 128 -23.58 11.56 11.23
CA GLU A 128 -23.14 12.52 12.24
C GLU A 128 -21.71 13.02 11.97
N ILE A 129 -20.77 12.10 11.69
CA ILE A 129 -19.41 12.46 11.24
C ILE A 129 -19.46 13.25 9.93
N GLY A 130 -20.30 12.83 8.99
CA GLY A 130 -20.50 13.49 7.69
C GLY A 130 -20.98 14.94 7.83
N THR A 131 -21.84 15.25 8.80
CA THR A 131 -22.29 16.63 9.07
C THR A 131 -21.12 17.54 9.48
N VAL A 132 -20.25 17.09 10.38
CA VAL A 132 -19.06 17.84 10.81
C VAL A 132 -18.08 18.01 9.64
N ARG A 133 -17.83 16.94 8.88
CA ARG A 133 -16.99 16.96 7.67
C ARG A 133 -17.50 17.96 6.63
N ASN A 134 -18.80 17.99 6.38
CA ASN A 134 -19.40 18.93 5.44
C ASN A 134 -19.30 20.39 5.93
N SER A 135 -19.44 20.61 7.24
CA SER A 135 -19.18 21.94 7.81
C SER A 135 -17.74 22.39 7.58
N LEU A 136 -16.76 21.52 7.84
CA LEU A 136 -15.35 21.84 7.58
C LEU A 136 -15.07 22.11 6.10
N ALA A 137 -15.59 21.27 5.20
CA ALA A 137 -15.39 21.39 3.74
C ALA A 137 -16.00 22.68 3.14
N HIS A 138 -17.08 23.20 3.74
CA HIS A 138 -17.73 24.44 3.31
C HIS A 138 -17.33 25.66 4.17
N PHE A 139 -16.23 25.55 4.94
CA PHE A 139 -15.71 26.61 5.80
C PHE A 139 -16.75 27.16 6.80
N ARG A 140 -17.65 26.30 7.28
CA ARG A 140 -18.64 26.64 8.32
C ARG A 140 -18.01 26.47 9.71
N PRO A 141 -18.46 27.26 10.71
CA PRO A 141 -17.94 27.15 12.07
C PRO A 141 -18.14 25.75 12.67
N LEU A 142 -17.13 25.29 13.40
CA LEU A 142 -17.15 24.09 14.24
C LEU A 142 -17.16 24.48 15.72
N LYS A 143 -17.80 23.65 16.54
CA LYS A 143 -17.75 23.72 18.00
C LYS A 143 -16.76 22.69 18.54
N GLU A 144 -16.27 22.89 19.76
CA GLU A 144 -15.41 21.89 20.42
C GLU A 144 -16.14 20.56 20.64
N ASP A 145 -17.44 20.60 20.99
CA ASP A 145 -18.28 19.40 21.12
C ASP A 145 -18.36 18.57 19.83
N ASP A 146 -18.20 19.20 18.65
CA ASP A 146 -18.18 18.48 17.37
C ASP A 146 -16.95 17.55 17.28
N ILE A 147 -15.84 17.91 17.96
CA ILE A 147 -14.62 17.10 18.02
C ILE A 147 -14.84 15.84 18.85
N ASP A 148 -15.48 15.99 20.01
CA ASP A 148 -15.78 14.86 20.88
C ASP A 148 -16.76 13.90 20.21
N LEU A 149 -17.74 14.43 19.48
CA LEU A 149 -18.66 13.66 18.66
C LEU A 149 -17.92 12.85 17.59
N ILE A 150 -17.03 13.45 16.79
CA ILE A 150 -16.29 12.70 15.75
C ILE A 150 -15.35 11.67 16.37
N LYS A 151 -14.70 11.96 17.50
CA LYS A 151 -13.82 11.00 18.19
C LYS A 151 -14.60 9.78 18.66
N GLN A 152 -15.72 10.01 19.36
CA GLN A 152 -16.54 8.95 19.91
C GLN A 152 -17.14 8.08 18.80
N ASN A 153 -17.70 8.71 17.76
CA ASN A 153 -18.27 7.97 16.65
C ASN A 153 -17.22 7.25 15.80
N SER A 154 -16.05 7.86 15.58
CA SER A 154 -14.94 7.19 14.89
C SER A 154 -14.51 5.95 15.66
N LYS A 155 -14.37 6.02 16.99
CA LYS A 155 -14.03 4.87 17.83
C LYS A 155 -15.05 3.74 17.71
N HIS A 156 -16.35 4.07 17.72
CA HIS A 156 -17.40 3.06 17.61
C HIS A 156 -17.47 2.40 16.23
N VAL A 157 -17.28 3.18 15.16
CA VAL A 157 -17.33 2.70 13.78
C VAL A 157 -16.07 1.90 13.44
N LEU A 158 -14.89 2.40 13.82
CA LEU A 158 -13.62 1.86 13.35
C LEU A 158 -13.08 0.71 14.19
N LEU A 159 -13.66 0.37 15.34
CA LEU A 159 -13.05 -0.61 16.27
C LEU A 159 -12.71 -1.96 15.61
N GLN A 160 -13.64 -2.55 14.85
CA GLN A 160 -13.39 -3.83 14.15
C GLN A 160 -12.76 -3.64 12.77
N ILE A 161 -12.88 -2.44 12.20
CA ILE A 161 -12.19 -2.07 10.95
C ILE A 161 -10.69 -2.02 11.21
N GLU A 162 -10.26 -1.40 12.30
CA GLU A 162 -8.89 -1.39 12.80
C GLU A 162 -8.36 -2.82 12.94
N ASP A 163 -9.06 -3.70 13.67
CA ASP A 163 -8.68 -5.10 13.82
C ASP A 163 -8.51 -5.83 12.46
N CYS A 164 -9.38 -5.54 11.49
CA CYS A 164 -9.30 -6.10 10.14
C CYS A 164 -8.08 -5.57 9.36
N LEU A 165 -7.87 -4.25 9.34
CA LEU A 165 -6.78 -3.62 8.61
C LEU A 165 -5.41 -3.95 9.22
N THR A 166 -5.29 -4.01 10.54
CA THR A 166 -4.09 -4.48 11.22
C THR A 166 -3.78 -5.93 10.84
N GLN A 167 -4.75 -6.83 10.88
CA GLN A 167 -4.53 -8.24 10.50
C GLN A 167 -4.13 -8.39 9.02
N LEU A 168 -4.68 -7.55 8.16
CA LEU A 168 -4.38 -7.52 6.73
C LEU A 168 -2.99 -6.94 6.42
N THR A 169 -2.48 -6.01 7.24
CA THR A 169 -1.20 -5.34 6.97
C THR A 169 -0.02 -5.94 7.74
N SER A 170 -0.28 -6.68 8.83
CA SER A 170 0.74 -7.24 9.73
C SER A 170 1.02 -8.74 9.56
N LEU A 171 0.76 -9.32 8.38
CA LEU A 171 1.00 -10.76 8.12
C LEU A 171 2.49 -11.09 8.28
N SER A 172 2.89 -11.63 9.42
CA SER A 172 4.29 -11.96 9.72
C SER A 172 4.48 -13.41 10.16
N GLN A 173 3.39 -14.12 10.46
CA GLN A 173 3.46 -15.51 10.88
C GLN A 173 3.83 -16.38 9.68
N VAL A 174 4.93 -17.12 9.79
CA VAL A 174 5.39 -18.04 8.74
C VAL A 174 4.50 -19.28 8.77
N VAL A 175 4.10 -19.77 7.60
CA VAL A 175 3.35 -21.02 7.50
C VAL A 175 4.27 -22.19 7.89
N PRO A 176 3.90 -23.05 8.85
CA PRO A 176 4.73 -24.17 9.27
C PRO A 176 5.08 -25.12 8.12
N SER A 177 6.30 -25.65 8.12
CA SER A 177 6.80 -26.54 7.06
C SER A 177 6.07 -27.89 6.98
N ASN A 178 5.40 -28.30 8.05
CA ASN A 178 4.56 -29.50 8.13
C ASN A 178 3.08 -29.21 7.80
N SER A 179 2.77 -28.07 7.18
CA SER A 179 1.41 -27.76 6.74
C SER A 179 0.96 -28.70 5.61
N ASP A 180 -0.17 -29.36 5.81
CA ASP A 180 -0.76 -30.26 4.81
C ASP A 180 -1.67 -29.56 3.79
N GLU A 181 -1.79 -28.24 3.88
CA GLU A 181 -2.69 -27.48 3.03
C GLU A 181 -2.24 -27.47 1.56
N GLY A 182 -3.17 -27.76 0.64
CA GLY A 182 -2.88 -27.91 -0.79
C GLY A 182 -2.23 -26.66 -1.41
N TRP A 183 -2.73 -25.47 -1.07
CA TRP A 183 -2.16 -24.21 -1.57
C TRP A 183 -0.73 -23.98 -1.06
N TYR A 184 -0.41 -24.43 0.15
CA TYR A 184 0.94 -24.28 0.70
C TYR A 184 1.93 -25.14 -0.09
N LYS A 185 1.59 -26.42 -0.30
CA LYS A 185 2.44 -27.37 -1.05
C LYS A 185 2.66 -26.90 -2.48
N GLU A 186 1.60 -26.47 -3.16
CA GLU A 186 1.65 -25.98 -4.53
C GLU A 186 2.53 -24.73 -4.65
N LEU A 187 2.24 -23.68 -3.88
CA LEU A 187 2.94 -22.40 -4.00
C LEU A 187 4.38 -22.44 -3.47
N LYS A 188 4.63 -23.20 -2.40
CA LYS A 188 5.98 -23.28 -1.81
C LYS A 188 7.00 -23.90 -2.77
N SER A 189 6.53 -24.79 -3.63
CA SER A 189 7.35 -25.46 -4.65
C SER A 189 7.81 -24.52 -5.77
N ILE A 190 7.19 -23.35 -5.92
CA ILE A 190 7.49 -22.42 -7.00
C ILE A 190 8.72 -21.58 -6.64
N GLY A 191 9.76 -21.69 -7.46
CA GLY A 191 10.99 -20.92 -7.34
C GLY A 191 12.07 -21.48 -8.25
N ASN A 192 13.16 -20.74 -8.39
CA ASN A 192 14.34 -21.07 -9.18
C ASN A 192 15.58 -20.40 -8.56
N GLU A 193 16.66 -20.25 -9.32
CA GLU A 193 17.90 -19.65 -8.82
C GLU A 193 17.71 -18.18 -8.42
N HIS A 194 16.90 -17.45 -9.19
CA HIS A 194 16.72 -16.02 -9.03
C HIS A 194 15.50 -15.62 -8.19
N LEU A 195 14.47 -16.46 -8.11
CA LEU A 195 13.20 -16.19 -7.42
C LEU A 195 12.89 -17.27 -6.37
N SER A 196 12.46 -16.82 -5.19
CA SER A 196 12.06 -17.70 -4.09
C SER A 196 10.67 -17.33 -3.57
N THR A 197 9.88 -18.34 -3.16
CA THR A 197 8.55 -18.12 -2.58
C THR A 197 8.55 -18.38 -1.08
N SER A 198 8.01 -17.41 -0.32
CA SER A 198 7.78 -17.49 1.12
C SER A 198 6.31 -17.25 1.43
N LEU A 199 5.74 -18.02 2.37
CA LEU A 199 4.31 -18.04 2.65
C LEU A 199 4.05 -17.64 4.10
N PHE A 200 3.09 -16.75 4.29
CA PHE A 200 2.68 -16.22 5.57
C PHE A 200 1.17 -16.16 5.68
N PHE A 201 0.66 -16.05 6.89
CA PHE A 201 -0.76 -15.98 7.20
C PHE A 201 -1.03 -14.97 8.31
N SER A 202 -2.26 -14.45 8.35
CA SER A 202 -2.75 -13.63 9.45
C SER A 202 -3.02 -14.49 10.69
N ARG A 203 -3.14 -13.83 11.85
CA ARG A 203 -3.46 -14.49 13.12
C ARG A 203 -4.77 -15.29 13.08
N ASP A 204 -5.78 -14.80 12.36
CA ASP A 204 -7.06 -15.49 12.14
C ASP A 204 -7.02 -16.48 10.98
N GLN A 205 -5.87 -16.60 10.29
CA GLN A 205 -5.64 -17.46 9.13
C GLN A 205 -6.55 -17.20 7.92
N ASN A 206 -7.30 -16.09 7.92
CA ASN A 206 -8.19 -15.74 6.81
C ASN A 206 -7.45 -15.04 5.66
N TRP A 207 -6.25 -14.53 5.93
CA TRP A 207 -5.42 -13.83 4.95
C TRP A 207 -4.12 -14.60 4.76
N ILE A 208 -3.71 -14.72 3.50
CA ILE A 208 -2.46 -15.36 3.10
C ILE A 208 -1.61 -14.34 2.36
N ARG A 209 -0.33 -14.27 2.71
CA ARG A 209 0.67 -13.50 1.96
C ARG A 209 1.62 -14.46 1.27
N VAL A 210 1.66 -14.36 -0.06
CA VAL A 210 2.67 -14.97 -0.91
C VAL A 210 3.75 -13.93 -1.19
N GLU A 211 4.95 -14.14 -0.64
CA GLU A 211 6.09 -13.25 -0.85
C GLU A 211 7.03 -13.85 -1.90
N LEU A 212 7.22 -13.12 -3.00
CA LEU A 212 8.18 -13.42 -4.04
C LEU A 212 9.47 -12.65 -3.75
N GLY A 213 10.54 -13.38 -3.41
CA GLY A 213 11.86 -12.84 -3.12
C GLY A 213 12.81 -13.03 -4.30
N TYR A 214 13.13 -11.95 -4.99
CA TYR A 214 14.08 -11.92 -6.11
C TYR A 214 15.47 -11.56 -5.64
N LYS A 215 16.45 -12.42 -5.94
CA LYS A 215 17.86 -12.18 -5.72
C LYS A 215 18.37 -11.23 -6.80
N VAL A 216 18.67 -10.00 -6.42
CA VAL A 216 19.12 -8.95 -7.34
C VAL A 216 20.53 -9.26 -7.83
N PRO A 217 20.74 -9.57 -9.13
CA PRO A 217 22.06 -9.86 -9.66
C PRO A 217 22.85 -8.56 -9.91
N VAL A 218 24.15 -8.60 -9.65
CA VAL A 218 25.08 -7.56 -10.09
C VAL A 218 25.53 -7.88 -11.50
N LEU A 219 25.15 -7.04 -12.46
CA LEU A 219 25.43 -7.24 -13.89
C LEU A 219 26.74 -6.56 -14.29
N LYS A 220 26.98 -5.37 -13.74
CA LYS A 220 28.21 -4.61 -13.96
C LYS A 220 28.58 -3.86 -12.70
N ARG A 221 29.88 -3.76 -12.43
CA ARG A 221 30.44 -2.93 -11.38
C ARG A 221 31.55 -2.05 -11.95
N THR A 222 31.54 -0.79 -11.57
CA THR A 222 32.61 0.16 -11.82
C THR A 222 33.05 0.77 -10.51
N GLN A 223 34.36 0.75 -10.25
CA GLN A 223 34.96 1.37 -9.08
C GLN A 223 35.53 2.74 -9.46
N TYR A 224 35.30 3.74 -8.61
CA TYR A 224 35.87 5.07 -8.76
C TYR A 224 36.64 5.44 -7.48
N GLY A 225 37.96 5.39 -7.54
CA GLY A 225 38.80 5.52 -6.34
C GLY A 225 38.58 4.36 -5.36
N GLU A 226 38.85 4.58 -4.07
CA GLU A 226 38.73 3.55 -3.04
C GLU A 226 37.39 3.59 -2.29
N GLU A 227 36.67 4.71 -2.37
CA GLU A 227 35.51 4.99 -1.51
C GLU A 227 34.17 4.99 -2.26
N TYR A 228 34.14 4.63 -3.56
CA TYR A 228 32.91 4.67 -4.35
C TYR A 228 32.80 3.55 -5.39
N PHE A 229 31.63 2.92 -5.44
CA PHE A 229 31.23 1.94 -6.44
C PHE A 229 29.91 2.34 -7.11
N SER A 230 29.84 2.16 -8.43
CA SER A 230 28.63 2.23 -9.22
C SER A 230 28.30 0.85 -9.78
N TYR A 231 27.02 0.48 -9.75
CA TYR A 231 26.54 -0.84 -10.17
C TYR A 231 25.42 -0.69 -11.20
N SER A 232 25.39 -1.64 -12.13
CA SER A 232 24.18 -2.00 -12.87
C SER A 232 23.66 -3.31 -12.29
N VAL A 233 22.42 -3.31 -11.84
CA VAL A 233 21.79 -4.45 -11.16
C VAL A 233 20.48 -4.81 -11.84
N GLY A 234 20.11 -6.09 -11.79
CA GLY A 234 18.81 -6.55 -12.25
C GLY A 234 17.70 -6.17 -11.27
N ASN A 235 16.53 -5.79 -11.77
CA ASN A 235 15.36 -5.42 -10.97
C ASN A 235 14.10 -6.04 -11.57
N ILE A 236 13.15 -6.42 -10.72
CA ILE A 236 11.83 -6.85 -11.18
C ILE A 236 10.90 -5.65 -11.30
N ARG A 237 10.16 -5.61 -12.42
CA ARG A 237 9.06 -4.67 -12.69
C ARG A 237 7.75 -5.18 -12.11
N THR A 238 7.42 -4.75 -10.89
CA THR A 238 6.16 -5.10 -10.23
C THR A 238 4.94 -4.63 -11.02
N SER A 239 5.03 -3.47 -11.68
CA SER A 239 4.00 -2.98 -12.63
C SER A 239 3.70 -4.00 -13.72
N GLN A 240 4.74 -4.57 -14.34
CA GLN A 240 4.56 -5.53 -15.42
C GLN A 240 4.04 -6.89 -14.94
N ILE A 241 4.39 -7.31 -13.72
CA ILE A 241 3.77 -8.48 -13.09
C ILE A 241 2.26 -8.25 -12.95
N LEU A 242 1.83 -7.09 -12.44
CA LEU A 242 0.41 -6.77 -12.27
C LEU A 242 -0.33 -6.59 -13.60
N ALA A 243 0.34 -6.06 -14.62
CA ALA A 243 -0.24 -5.90 -15.95
C ALA A 243 -0.49 -7.25 -16.64
N THR A 244 0.44 -8.19 -16.49
CA THR A 244 0.44 -9.48 -17.21
C THR A 244 -0.23 -10.63 -16.44
N CYS A 245 -0.09 -10.68 -15.12
CA CYS A 245 -0.63 -11.75 -14.28
C CYS A 245 -2.05 -11.40 -13.79
N LYS A 246 -3.03 -11.69 -14.65
CA LYS A 246 -4.43 -11.29 -14.45
C LYS A 246 -5.08 -12.05 -13.30
N ALA A 247 -4.86 -13.36 -13.17
CA ALA A 247 -5.41 -14.15 -12.08
C ALA A 247 -4.88 -13.68 -10.73
N ILE A 248 -3.60 -13.32 -10.63
CA ILE A 248 -3.04 -12.68 -9.43
C ILE A 248 -3.79 -11.38 -9.14
N ARG A 249 -3.86 -10.46 -10.11
CA ARG A 249 -4.51 -9.14 -9.93
C ARG A 249 -5.99 -9.24 -9.57
N GLU A 250 -6.73 -10.18 -10.16
CA GLU A 250 -8.17 -10.31 -9.93
C GLU A 250 -8.51 -10.94 -8.58
N ASN A 251 -7.63 -11.80 -8.06
CA ASN A 251 -7.87 -12.58 -6.84
C ASN A 251 -7.14 -12.05 -5.60
N CYS A 252 -6.07 -11.27 -5.75
CA CYS A 252 -5.41 -10.62 -4.62
C CYS A 252 -6.23 -9.41 -4.15
N VAL A 253 -6.11 -9.05 -2.87
CA VAL A 253 -6.61 -7.77 -2.38
C VAL A 253 -5.65 -6.66 -2.76
N TYR A 254 -4.36 -6.87 -2.51
CA TYR A 254 -3.34 -5.90 -2.84
C TYR A 254 -1.96 -6.53 -2.97
N VAL A 255 -1.05 -5.74 -3.53
CA VAL A 255 0.36 -6.03 -3.73
C VAL A 255 1.19 -4.89 -3.14
N CYS A 256 2.26 -5.23 -2.43
CA CYS A 256 3.21 -4.24 -1.92
C CYS A 256 4.64 -4.77 -1.95
N GLU A 257 5.62 -3.87 -1.92
CA GLU A 257 7.05 -4.22 -1.86
C GLU A 257 7.60 -4.06 -0.45
N ALA A 258 8.46 -4.96 0.01
CA ALA A 258 9.22 -4.66 1.22
C ALA A 258 10.31 -3.63 0.91
N PRO A 259 10.67 -2.75 1.88
CA PRO A 259 11.81 -1.85 1.71
C PRO A 259 13.07 -2.63 1.30
N THR A 260 13.76 -2.11 0.28
CA THR A 260 14.95 -2.74 -0.28
C THR A 260 16.18 -2.33 0.53
N HIS A 261 16.79 -3.30 1.20
CA HIS A 261 18.04 -3.12 1.94
C HIS A 261 19.13 -4.03 1.37
N GLY A 262 20.39 -3.60 1.47
CA GLY A 262 21.51 -4.40 0.99
C GLY A 262 22.81 -4.04 1.68
N THR A 263 23.74 -4.96 1.56
CA THR A 263 25.11 -4.82 2.06
C THR A 263 26.09 -5.13 0.93
N LEU A 264 27.39 -4.92 1.17
CA LEU A 264 28.43 -5.44 0.30
C LEU A 264 28.93 -6.79 0.81
N ASP A 265 29.25 -7.71 -0.10
CA ASP A 265 30.01 -8.92 0.22
C ASP A 265 31.52 -8.65 0.29
N GLU A 266 32.32 -9.71 0.55
CA GLU A 266 33.78 -9.65 0.62
C GLU A 266 34.43 -9.19 -0.69
N GLN A 267 33.75 -9.40 -1.82
CA GLN A 267 34.23 -8.98 -3.13
C GLN A 267 33.77 -7.56 -3.47
N ASN A 268 33.05 -6.85 -2.60
CA ASN A 268 32.40 -5.56 -2.86
C ASN A 268 31.32 -5.65 -3.97
N ASN A 269 30.49 -6.70 -3.96
CA ASN A 269 29.25 -6.74 -4.72
C ASN A 269 28.07 -6.47 -3.81
N ILE A 270 27.03 -5.85 -4.36
CA ILE A 270 25.77 -5.65 -3.64
C ILE A 270 25.09 -7.01 -3.45
N VAL A 271 24.77 -7.32 -2.19
CA VAL A 271 23.91 -8.44 -1.81
C VAL A 271 22.59 -7.86 -1.34
N THR A 272 21.54 -8.03 -2.14
CA THR A 272 20.19 -7.56 -1.82
C THR A 272 19.11 -8.45 -2.43
N LYS A 273 17.89 -8.30 -1.93
CA LYS A 273 16.70 -8.95 -2.46
C LYS A 273 15.57 -7.94 -2.58
N LYS A 274 14.89 -7.95 -3.73
CA LYS A 274 13.59 -7.28 -3.88
C LYS A 274 12.50 -8.26 -3.47
N ARG A 275 11.56 -7.82 -2.63
CA ARG A 275 10.48 -8.68 -2.11
C ARG A 275 9.13 -8.09 -2.46
N ILE A 276 8.32 -8.84 -3.19
CA ILE A 276 6.95 -8.47 -3.58
C ILE A 276 5.99 -9.34 -2.78
N SER A 277 5.07 -8.72 -2.06
CA SER A 277 4.05 -9.38 -1.25
C SER A 277 2.71 -9.32 -1.98
N LEU A 278 2.11 -10.48 -2.25
CA LEU A 278 0.77 -10.64 -2.80
C LEU A 278 -0.16 -11.09 -1.67
N ILE A 279 -1.22 -10.35 -1.37
CA ILE A 279 -2.11 -10.64 -0.24
C ILE A 279 -3.45 -11.13 -0.75
N PHE A 280 -3.87 -12.31 -0.30
CA PHE A 280 -5.10 -12.97 -0.73
C PHE A 280 -6.01 -13.28 0.47
N PRO A 281 -7.34 -13.23 0.29
CA PRO A 281 -8.25 -13.97 1.16
C PRO A 281 -8.01 -15.48 0.94
N ARG A 282 -7.92 -16.26 2.02
CA ARG A 282 -7.63 -17.70 1.96
C ARG A 282 -8.63 -18.47 1.11
N ALA A 283 -9.92 -18.15 1.22
CA ALA A 283 -10.97 -18.79 0.43
C ALA A 283 -10.77 -18.53 -1.07
N THR A 284 -10.46 -17.28 -1.45
CA THR A 284 -10.20 -16.89 -2.84
C THR A 284 -8.95 -17.56 -3.39
N LEU A 285 -7.85 -17.57 -2.63
CA LEU A 285 -6.61 -18.25 -3.04
C LEU A 285 -6.85 -19.75 -3.28
N THR A 286 -7.61 -20.39 -2.38
CA THR A 286 -7.89 -21.83 -2.48
C THR A 286 -8.77 -22.13 -3.70
N ALA A 287 -9.77 -21.29 -3.97
CA ALA A 287 -10.67 -21.47 -5.11
C ALA A 287 -9.98 -21.26 -6.47
N ALA A 288 -9.06 -20.30 -6.55
CA ALA A 288 -8.33 -19.96 -7.78
C ALA A 288 -6.88 -20.48 -7.79
N LEU A 289 -6.56 -21.50 -6.97
CA LEU A 289 -5.19 -21.93 -6.71
C LEU A 289 -4.43 -22.28 -8.00
N ASN A 290 -5.03 -23.07 -8.88
CA ASN A 290 -4.36 -23.54 -10.10
C ASN A 290 -4.01 -22.36 -11.03
N GLU A 291 -4.93 -21.41 -11.19
CA GLU A 291 -4.73 -20.24 -12.05
C GLU A 291 -3.62 -19.35 -11.49
N ILE A 292 -3.66 -19.08 -10.19
CA ILE A 292 -2.66 -18.27 -9.49
C ILE A 292 -1.29 -18.95 -9.51
N ALA A 293 -1.23 -20.24 -9.18
CA ALA A 293 0.03 -21.00 -9.16
C ALA A 293 0.67 -21.08 -10.55
N ASN A 294 -0.13 -21.26 -11.60
CA ASN A 294 0.37 -21.26 -12.98
C ASN A 294 0.95 -19.89 -13.36
N GLU A 295 0.25 -18.79 -13.08
CA GLU A 295 0.79 -17.45 -13.37
C GLU A 295 2.08 -17.15 -12.58
N ILE A 296 2.18 -17.53 -11.31
CA ILE A 296 3.41 -17.35 -10.53
C ILE A 296 4.54 -18.21 -11.10
N ARG A 297 4.26 -19.44 -11.55
CA ARG A 297 5.25 -20.33 -12.17
C ARG A 297 5.75 -19.79 -13.50
N ASP A 298 4.84 -19.32 -14.35
CA ASP A 298 5.17 -18.72 -15.65
C ASP A 298 5.97 -17.43 -15.47
N ALA A 299 5.57 -16.58 -14.53
CA ALA A 299 6.33 -15.39 -14.16
C ALA A 299 7.72 -15.75 -13.62
N SER A 300 7.83 -16.77 -12.76
CA SER A 300 9.12 -17.25 -12.22
C SER A 300 10.06 -17.69 -13.33
N LEU A 301 9.59 -18.54 -14.25
CA LEU A 301 10.39 -19.01 -15.39
C LEU A 301 10.81 -17.87 -16.31
N LYS A 302 9.90 -16.93 -16.59
CA LYS A 302 10.21 -15.76 -17.42
C LYS A 302 11.25 -14.85 -16.76
N ILE A 303 11.12 -14.60 -15.44
CA ILE A 303 12.10 -13.84 -14.67
C ILE A 303 13.47 -14.51 -14.73
N ASP A 304 13.56 -15.83 -14.55
CA ASP A 304 14.81 -16.58 -14.62
C ASP A 304 15.51 -16.37 -15.97
N ASN A 305 14.79 -16.65 -17.06
CA ASN A 305 15.31 -16.55 -18.41
C ASN A 305 15.74 -15.12 -18.77
N GLU A 306 14.94 -14.11 -18.39
CA GLU A 306 15.28 -12.71 -18.63
C GLU A 306 16.46 -12.25 -17.78
N THR A 307 16.58 -12.73 -16.54
CA THR A 307 17.71 -12.46 -15.67
C THR A 307 19.01 -13.03 -16.24
N GLU A 308 18.99 -14.28 -16.73
CA GLU A 308 20.15 -14.89 -17.41
C GLU A 308 20.52 -14.12 -18.67
N LEU A 309 19.54 -13.77 -19.50
CA LEU A 309 19.73 -13.01 -20.74
C LEU A 309 20.41 -11.66 -20.48
N VAL A 310 19.88 -10.89 -19.52
CA VAL A 310 20.40 -9.56 -19.18
C VAL A 310 21.77 -9.65 -18.47
N SER A 311 22.08 -10.78 -17.84
CA SER A 311 23.41 -11.03 -17.25
C SER A 311 24.47 -11.33 -18.31
N GLN A 312 24.09 -11.92 -19.44
CA GLN A 312 24.99 -12.26 -20.54
C GLN A 312 25.12 -11.13 -21.57
N ASP A 313 24.05 -10.37 -21.82
CA ASP A 313 24.01 -9.27 -22.79
C ASP A 313 23.53 -7.96 -22.15
N SER A 314 24.46 -7.00 -22.03
CA SER A 314 24.20 -5.68 -21.47
C SER A 314 23.18 -4.83 -22.25
N LEU A 315 22.90 -5.18 -23.51
CA LEU A 315 21.90 -4.52 -24.36
C LEU A 315 20.53 -5.21 -24.30
N ALA A 316 20.45 -6.43 -23.76
CA ALA A 316 19.19 -7.13 -23.62
C ALA A 316 18.24 -6.37 -22.68
N ARG A 317 16.95 -6.54 -22.97
CA ARG A 317 15.84 -5.99 -22.20
C ARG A 317 14.82 -7.09 -21.99
N GLY A 318 14.46 -7.30 -20.73
CA GLY A 318 13.34 -8.14 -20.35
C GLY A 318 12.04 -7.35 -20.28
N ASP A 319 10.92 -8.06 -20.32
CA ASP A 319 9.61 -7.49 -20.04
C ASP A 319 9.42 -7.33 -18.53
N LEU A 320 9.77 -8.37 -17.75
CA LEU A 320 9.63 -8.43 -16.29
C LEU A 320 10.90 -8.01 -15.56
N VAL A 321 12.07 -8.20 -16.18
CA VAL A 321 13.38 -7.85 -15.62
C VAL A 321 13.97 -6.65 -16.35
N GLU A 322 14.45 -5.68 -15.57
CA GLU A 322 15.12 -4.49 -16.08
C GLU A 322 16.45 -4.23 -15.39
N VAL A 323 17.27 -3.37 -16.00
CA VAL A 323 18.53 -2.91 -15.42
C VAL A 323 18.30 -1.57 -14.73
N LYS A 324 18.68 -1.48 -13.46
CA LYS A 324 18.69 -0.23 -12.68
C LYS A 324 20.10 0.07 -12.18
N SER A 325 20.32 1.32 -11.79
CA SER A 325 21.59 1.71 -11.18
C SER A 325 21.49 1.66 -9.66
N ALA A 326 22.59 1.25 -9.04
CA ALA A 326 22.78 1.29 -7.60
C ALA A 326 24.19 1.81 -7.32
N THR A 327 24.40 2.37 -6.14
CA THR A 327 25.71 2.90 -5.75
C THR A 327 26.06 2.45 -4.34
N ALA A 328 27.35 2.40 -4.04
CA ALA A 328 27.85 2.24 -2.69
C ALA A 328 28.96 3.26 -2.44
N MET A 329 28.91 3.94 -1.30
CA MET A 329 29.88 4.94 -0.90
C MET A 329 30.37 4.67 0.51
N TYR A 330 31.68 4.73 0.71
CA TYR A 330 32.27 4.61 2.03
C TYR A 330 32.03 5.92 2.81
N LYS A 331 31.48 5.80 4.02
CA LYS A 331 31.23 6.93 4.92
C LYS A 331 32.00 6.71 6.21
N ARG A 332 32.44 7.80 6.82
CA ARG A 332 33.05 7.80 8.16
C ARG A 332 32.01 8.29 9.16
N ALA A 333 31.71 7.47 10.16
CA ALA A 333 30.88 7.88 11.28
C ALA A 333 31.65 8.85 12.20
N GLN A 334 30.92 9.57 13.05
CA GLN A 334 31.50 10.55 13.98
C GLN A 334 32.50 9.93 14.97
N ASN A 335 32.39 8.62 15.23
CA ASN A 335 33.31 7.85 16.07
C ASN A 335 34.58 7.39 15.32
N GLY A 336 34.78 7.79 14.06
CA GLY A 336 35.92 7.42 13.24
C GLY A 336 35.82 6.04 12.57
N GLN A 337 34.81 5.22 12.88
CA GLN A 337 34.57 3.95 12.19
C GLN A 337 33.97 4.24 10.81
N GLY A 338 34.47 3.56 9.79
CA GLY A 338 33.91 3.66 8.45
C GLY A 338 32.98 2.51 8.11
N TYR A 339 32.01 2.78 7.25
CA TYR A 339 31.02 1.82 6.79
C TYR A 339 30.61 2.13 5.36
N TRP A 340 30.18 1.11 4.62
CA TRP A 340 29.61 1.29 3.28
C TRP A 340 28.13 1.64 3.37
N SER A 341 27.75 2.74 2.73
CA SER A 341 26.36 3.16 2.53
C SER A 341 25.93 2.77 1.13
N VAL A 342 25.00 1.81 1.01
CA VAL A 342 24.45 1.37 -0.28
C VAL A 342 23.16 2.15 -0.58
N GLN A 343 23.03 2.68 -1.80
CA GLN A 343 21.84 3.38 -2.30
C GLN A 343 21.08 2.48 -3.28
N LEU A 344 19.86 2.09 -2.88
CA LEU A 344 19.00 1.13 -3.59
C LEU A 344 17.62 1.72 -3.93
N GLN A 345 17.42 3.04 -3.78
CA GLN A 345 16.12 3.68 -3.99
C GLN A 345 15.57 3.45 -5.42
N GLN A 346 16.45 3.33 -6.42
CA GLN A 346 16.04 3.09 -7.81
C GLN A 346 15.43 1.70 -8.06
N LEU A 347 15.55 0.77 -7.12
CA LEU A 347 14.91 -0.55 -7.22
C LEU A 347 13.45 -0.53 -6.74
N GLN A 348 13.04 0.50 -5.99
CA GLN A 348 11.67 0.64 -5.51
C GLN A 348 10.75 1.01 -6.67
N THR A 349 9.58 0.36 -6.73
CA THR A 349 8.51 0.76 -7.65
C THR A 349 7.71 1.90 -7.03
N THR A 350 7.57 3.03 -7.73
CA THR A 350 6.81 4.18 -7.22
C THR A 350 5.33 4.01 -7.50
N LEU A 351 4.46 4.66 -6.71
CA LEU A 351 3.01 4.64 -6.94
C LEU A 351 2.62 5.25 -8.30
N THR A 352 3.44 6.12 -8.86
CA THR A 352 3.22 6.71 -10.20
C THR A 352 3.59 5.77 -11.34
N ASP A 353 4.35 4.70 -11.08
CA ASP A 353 4.75 3.72 -12.09
C ASP A 353 3.72 2.61 -12.30
N VAL A 354 2.63 2.59 -11.51
CA VAL A 354 1.64 1.51 -11.48
C VAL A 354 0.24 2.09 -11.56
N ASP A 355 -0.50 1.73 -12.60
CA ASP A 355 -1.89 2.15 -12.79
C ASP A 355 -2.86 1.25 -12.00
N GLU A 356 -2.45 0.03 -11.70
CA GLU A 356 -3.24 -0.97 -11.00
C GLU A 356 -3.47 -0.58 -9.53
N VAL A 357 -4.75 -0.44 -9.17
CA VAL A 357 -5.22 -0.16 -7.80
C VAL A 357 -4.80 -1.21 -6.78
N GLU A 358 -4.44 -2.42 -7.21
CA GLU A 358 -3.93 -3.44 -6.32
C GLU A 358 -2.55 -3.06 -5.76
N PHE A 359 -1.77 -2.19 -6.40
CA PHE A 359 -0.46 -1.79 -5.88
C PHE A 359 -0.56 -0.71 -4.80
N TRP A 360 -0.09 -1.05 -3.60
CA TRP A 360 -0.15 -0.18 -2.42
C TRP A 360 1.20 0.45 -2.06
N GLY A 361 2.23 0.27 -2.91
CA GLY A 361 3.56 0.81 -2.67
C GLY A 361 4.37 -0.01 -1.69
N GLU A 362 5.12 0.66 -0.82
CA GLU A 362 5.98 0.01 0.16
C GLU A 362 5.19 -0.53 1.35
N ARG A 363 5.57 -1.72 1.82
CA ARG A 363 4.97 -2.43 2.94
C ARG A 363 5.38 -1.77 4.24
N THR A 364 4.40 -1.17 4.92
CA THR A 364 4.50 -0.76 6.31
C THR A 364 3.86 -1.81 7.22
N GLN A 365 4.53 -2.13 8.34
CA GLN A 365 3.99 -3.04 9.35
C GLN A 365 3.36 -2.23 10.48
N TYR A 366 2.05 -2.36 10.64
CA TYR A 366 1.33 -1.76 11.77
C TYR A 366 0.95 -2.87 12.74
N ALA A 367 1.55 -2.88 13.93
CA ALA A 367 1.16 -3.82 14.99
C ALA A 367 -0.17 -3.40 15.64
N HIS A 368 -0.36 -2.08 15.80
CA HIS A 368 -1.54 -1.42 16.36
C HIS A 368 -1.69 -0.05 15.70
N ASP A 369 -2.82 0.62 15.93
CA ASP A 369 -3.05 2.02 15.58
C ASP A 369 -2.88 2.34 14.09
N PHE A 370 -3.30 1.44 13.20
CA PHE A 370 -3.28 1.65 11.75
C PHE A 370 -3.94 2.99 11.39
N VAL A 371 -5.16 3.25 11.85
CA VAL A 371 -5.89 4.48 11.50
C VAL A 371 -5.18 5.74 12.03
N SER A 372 -4.76 5.72 13.29
CA SER A 372 -4.22 6.89 13.99
C SER A 372 -2.73 7.13 13.73
N ALA A 373 -1.95 6.09 13.44
CA ALA A 373 -0.49 6.17 13.30
C ALA A 373 0.02 5.98 11.86
N THR A 374 -0.83 5.59 10.90
CA THR A 374 -0.35 5.49 9.51
C THR A 374 0.11 6.84 8.96
N ALA A 375 1.29 6.84 8.38
CA ALA A 375 1.87 7.98 7.68
C ALA A 375 1.61 7.92 6.16
N HIS A 376 1.25 6.75 5.64
CA HIS A 376 1.10 6.48 4.22
C HIS A 376 -0.17 5.66 3.99
N TYR A 377 -1.10 6.22 3.23
CA TYR A 377 -2.26 5.47 2.74
C TYR A 377 -1.96 4.94 1.33
N PRO A 378 -2.50 3.78 0.95
CA PRO A 378 -2.42 3.29 -0.42
C PRO A 378 -2.88 4.36 -1.41
N TRP A 379 -2.25 4.36 -2.59
CA TRP A 379 -2.56 5.25 -3.71
C TRP A 379 -2.28 6.74 -3.47
N MET A 380 -1.90 7.13 -2.26
CA MET A 380 -1.54 8.50 -1.93
C MET A 380 -0.07 8.73 -2.27
N PRO A 381 0.25 9.70 -3.15
CA PRO A 381 1.61 9.89 -3.65
C PRO A 381 2.56 10.53 -2.64
N SER A 382 2.04 11.02 -1.52
CA SER A 382 2.82 11.68 -0.47
C SER A 382 2.46 11.17 0.93
N SER A 383 3.42 11.31 1.85
CA SER A 383 3.20 11.05 3.27
C SER A 383 2.26 12.09 3.87
N VAL A 384 1.32 11.62 4.69
CA VAL A 384 0.38 12.47 5.45
C VAL A 384 1.04 13.10 6.67
N SER A 385 2.02 12.40 7.23
CA SER A 385 2.80 12.84 8.39
C SER A 385 4.20 12.25 8.30
N ASN A 386 5.18 12.94 8.88
CA ASN A 386 6.50 12.35 9.04
C ASN A 386 6.40 11.14 9.98
N PRO A 387 6.97 9.98 9.62
CA PRO A 387 7.02 8.84 10.52
C PRO A 387 7.80 9.22 11.79
N SER A 388 7.29 8.84 12.95
CA SER A 388 7.93 9.06 14.26
C SER A 388 9.20 8.24 14.46
N TRP A 389 9.59 7.41 13.49
CA TRP A 389 10.73 6.51 13.59
C TRP A 389 11.97 7.14 12.93
N GLY A 390 12.80 7.77 13.77
CA GLY A 390 14.23 7.80 13.53
C GLY A 390 14.82 6.49 14.04
N PHE A 391 15.17 5.58 13.13
CA PHE A 391 16.11 4.51 13.41
C PHE A 391 17.20 4.53 12.34
#